data_AF-A0A1G2AZN7-F1
#
_entry.id   AF-A0A1G2AZN7-F1
#
_cell.length_a   1.000
_cell.length_b   1.000
_cell.length_c   1.000
_cell.angle_alpha   90.00
_cell.angle_beta   90.00
_cell.angle_gamma   90.00
#
_symmetry.space_group_name_H-M   'P 1'
#
loop_
_entity.id
_entity.type
_entity.pdbx_description
1 polymer ?
#
loop_
_entity_poly.entity_id
_entity_poly.type
_entity_poly.pdbx_seq_one_letter_code
_entity_poly.pdbx_strand_id
1 'polypeptide(L)' 'MSQRWILFITEHSQVVKDKKIVHLSRDTKDDKFINTALVGNADFLISGDDDLLTLRDISPVKIITAIEFIKILKKVK' A
#
# COMPACT_ATOMS: atom_id res chain seq x y z
N MET A 1 -0.99 -22.83 9.28
CA MET A 1 -0.35 -21.49 9.29
C MET A 1 -0.89 -20.57 8.20
N SER A 2 -0.95 -21.00 6.93
CA SER A 2 -1.44 -20.16 5.81
C SER A 2 -2.91 -19.75 5.91
N GLN A 3 -3.80 -20.65 6.32
CA GLN A 3 -5.26 -20.37 6.37
C GLN A 3 -5.62 -19.20 7.31
N ARG A 4 -4.96 -19.09 8.47
CA ARG A 4 -5.22 -18.02 9.44
C ARG A 4 -4.98 -16.63 8.85
N TRP A 5 -3.94 -16.46 8.05
CA TRP A 5 -3.62 -15.19 7.42
C TRP A 5 -4.62 -14.82 6.32
N ILE A 6 -5.07 -15.81 5.54
CA ILE A 6 -6.07 -15.58 4.50
C ILE A 6 -7.38 -15.09 5.13
N LEU A 7 -7.85 -15.75 6.18
CA LEU A 7 -9.05 -15.30 6.92
C LEU A 7 -8.87 -13.90 7.49
N PHE A 8 -7.76 -13.64 8.19
CA PHE A 8 -7.48 -12.33 8.77
C PHE A 8 -7.49 -11.20 7.73
N ILE A 9 -6.81 -11.38 6.59
CA ILE A 9 -6.78 -10.39 5.51
C ILE A 9 -8.17 -10.21 4.91
N THR A 10 -8.92 -11.29 4.70
CA THR A 10 -10.27 -11.22 4.11
C THR A 10 -11.22 -10.44 5.02
N GLU A 11 -11.15 -10.64 6.33
CA GLU A 11 -12.00 -9.95 7.30
C GLU A 11 -11.68 -8.46 7.48
N HIS A 12 -10.42 -8.07 7.24
CA HIS A 12 -9.92 -6.71 7.51
C HIS A 12 -9.55 -5.95 6.23
N SER A 13 -10.00 -6.41 5.05
CA SER A 13 -9.76 -5.73 3.77
C SER A 13 -11.06 -5.42 3.04
N GLN A 14 -10.97 -4.42 2.16
CA GLN A 14 -12.04 -4.10 1.23
C GLN A 14 -11.60 -4.52 -0.17
N VAL A 15 -12.44 -5.30 -0.85
CA VAL A 15 -12.25 -5.60 -2.27
C VAL A 15 -12.66 -4.38 -3.08
N VAL A 16 -11.76 -3.91 -3.94
CA VAL A 16 -11.99 -2.77 -4.81
C VAL A 16 -11.97 -3.21 -6.27
N LYS A 17 -12.80 -2.57 -7.11
CA LYS A 17 -12.83 -2.85 -8.55
C LYS A 17 -11.74 -2.09 -9.27
N ASP A 18 -11.09 -2.75 -10.22
CA ASP A 18 -10.01 -2.17 -11.01
C ASP A 18 -10.39 -0.81 -11.62
N LYS A 19 -9.46 0.14 -11.49
CA LYS A 19 -9.38 1.33 -12.35
C LYS A 19 -8.15 1.20 -13.26
N LYS A 20 -7.97 2.20 -14.11
CA LYS A 20 -6.85 2.37 -15.03
C LYS A 20 -5.51 2.02 -14.36
N ILE A 21 -4.79 1.08 -14.95
CA ILE A 21 -3.47 0.63 -14.48
C ILE A 21 -2.45 1.75 -14.79
N VAL A 22 -1.69 2.15 -13.79
CA VAL A 22 -0.49 3.00 -13.96
C VAL A 22 0.77 2.15 -13.88
N HIS A 23 1.78 2.55 -14.65
CA HIS A 23 3.11 1.98 -14.65
C HIS A 23 4.10 3.02 -14.13
N LEU A 24 4.37 2.96 -12.82
CA LEU A 24 5.17 3.95 -12.11
C LEU A 24 6.39 3.32 -11.45
N SER A 25 6.31 2.05 -11.06
CA SER A 25 7.47 1.34 -10.53
C SER A 25 8.45 0.98 -11.64
N ARG A 26 9.73 0.85 -11.28
CA ARG A 26 10.77 0.31 -12.17
C ARG A 26 10.51 -1.17 -12.46
N ASP A 27 10.05 -1.92 -11.48
CA ASP A 27 9.51 -3.27 -11.68
C ASP A 27 7.98 -3.19 -11.85
N THR A 28 7.54 -3.46 -13.07
CA THR A 28 6.11 -3.54 -13.44
C THR A 28 5.30 -4.50 -12.56
N LYS A 29 5.92 -5.45 -11.86
CA LYS A 29 5.25 -6.35 -10.93
C LYS A 29 4.79 -5.64 -9.66
N ASP A 30 5.42 -4.53 -9.28
CA ASP A 30 5.09 -3.77 -8.08
C ASP A 30 4.00 -2.72 -8.32
N ASP A 31 3.71 -2.41 -9.58
CA ASP A 31 2.60 -1.54 -9.96
C ASP A 31 1.27 -2.02 -9.35
N LYS A 32 1.09 -3.32 -9.12
CA LYS A 32 -0.12 -3.84 -8.47
C LYS A 32 -0.35 -3.23 -7.08
N PHE A 33 0.71 -2.94 -6.32
CA PHE A 33 0.59 -2.33 -4.99
C PHE A 33 0.21 -0.85 -5.09
N ILE A 34 0.83 -0.14 -6.02
CA ILE A 34 0.54 1.26 -6.33
C ILE A 34 -0.92 1.40 -6.77
N ASN A 35 -1.34 0.59 -7.75
CA ASN A 35 -2.69 0.59 -8.28
C ASN A 35 -3.70 0.23 -7.18
N THR A 36 -3.40 -0.75 -6.33
CA THR A 36 -4.28 -1.10 -5.20
C THR A 36 -4.48 0.08 -4.25
N ALA A 37 -3.40 0.79 -3.90
CA ALA A 37 -3.49 1.96 -3.02
C ALA A 37 -4.29 3.10 -3.65
N LEU A 38 -4.07 3.39 -4.93
CA LEU A 38 -4.81 4.42 -5.67
C LEU A 38 -6.29 4.09 -5.82
N VAL A 39 -6.62 2.84 -6.19
CA VAL A 39 -8.01 2.39 -6.35
C VAL A 39 -8.72 2.37 -5.00
N GLY A 40 -8.02 1.97 -3.94
CA GLY A 40 -8.51 1.98 -2.57
C GLY A 40 -8.63 3.37 -1.94
N ASN A 41 -8.20 4.44 -2.62
CA ASN A 41 -8.05 5.79 -2.07
C ASN A 41 -7.30 5.78 -0.73
N ALA A 42 -6.23 4.98 -0.64
CA ALA A 42 -5.46 4.86 0.57
C ALA A 42 -4.67 6.15 0.85
N ASP A 43 -4.58 6.55 2.12
CA ASP A 43 -3.69 7.64 2.51
C ASP A 43 -2.21 7.22 2.45
N PHE A 44 -1.93 5.93 2.69
CA PHE A 44 -0.58 5.39 2.80
C PHE A 44 -0.45 4.03 2.09
N LEU A 45 0.68 3.85 1.41
CA LEU A 45 1.21 2.54 1.02
C LEU A 45 2.41 2.23 1.93
N ILE A 46 2.29 1.20 2.77
CA ILE A 46 3.34 0.83 3.71
C ILE A 46 4.22 -0.25 3.07
N SER A 47 5.52 0.04 2.91
CA SER A 47 6.46 -0.89 2.28
C SER A 47 7.83 -0.87 2.96
N GLY A 48 8.55 -1.98 2.84
CA GLY A 48 9.99 -2.06 3.12
C GLY A 48 10.84 -2.23 1.85
N ASP A 49 10.20 -2.14 0.68
CA ASP A 49 10.83 -2.26 -0.62
C ASP A 49 11.42 -0.90 -1.06
N ASP A 50 12.72 -0.88 -1.33
CA ASP A 50 13.43 0.36 -1.66
C ASP A 50 12.99 0.95 -3.01
N ASP A 51 12.65 0.13 -4.00
CA ASP A 51 12.20 0.62 -5.31
C ASP A 51 10.86 1.34 -5.17
N LEU A 52 9.91 0.79 -4.40
CA LEU A 52 8.66 1.48 -4.08
C LEU A 52 8.89 2.76 -3.25
N LEU A 53 9.78 2.70 -2.25
CA LEU A 53 10.09 3.86 -1.39
C LEU A 53 10.75 5.00 -2.18
N THR A 54 11.48 4.71 -3.26
CA THR A 54 12.09 5.76 -4.10
C THR A 54 11.08 6.64 -4.83
N LEU A 55 9.86 6.14 -5.08
CA LEU A 55 8.78 6.93 -5.67
C LEU A 55 8.27 8.02 -4.72
N ARG A 56 8.46 7.82 -3.41
CA ARG A 56 8.08 8.68 -2.27
C ARG A 56 6.59 8.99 -2.17
N ASP A 57 6.00 9.61 -3.19
CA ASP A 57 4.60 10.01 -3.22
C ASP A 57 3.98 9.72 -4.58
N ILE A 58 2.82 9.07 -4.56
CA ILE A 58 1.97 8.87 -5.73
C ILE A 58 0.65 9.55 -5.40
N SER A 59 0.67 10.89 -5.51
CA SER A 59 -0.43 11.75 -5.04
C SER A 59 -1.80 11.18 -5.44
N PRO A 60 -2.72 10.96 -4.47
CA PRO A 60 -2.66 11.40 -3.06
C PRO A 60 -1.97 10.44 -2.07
N VAL A 61 -1.48 9.28 -2.50
CA VAL A 61 -0.93 8.20 -1.65
C VAL A 61 0.51 8.51 -1.25
N LYS A 62 0.82 8.43 0.06
CA LYS A 62 2.20 8.51 0.56
C LYS A 62 2.81 7.12 0.71
N ILE A 63 4.02 6.91 0.22
CA ILE A 63 4.74 5.64 0.40
C ILE A 63 5.70 5.77 1.58
N ILE A 64 5.49 4.98 2.61
CA ILE A 64 6.23 5.09 3.87
C ILE A 64 6.63 3.71 4.41
N THR A 65 7.60 3.71 5.31
CA THR A 65 8.00 2.51 6.05
C THR A 65 7.02 2.19 7.18
N ALA A 66 7.02 0.93 7.62
CA ALA A 66 6.22 0.52 8.78
C ALA A 66 6.59 1.31 10.05
N ILE A 67 7.87 1.65 10.23
CA ILE A 67 8.36 2.44 11.38
C ILE A 67 7.77 3.86 11.34
N GLU A 68 7.70 4.48 10.17
CA GLU A 68 7.08 5.79 9.99
C GLU A 68 5.58 5.74 10.27
N PHE A 69 4.89 4.72 9.77
CA PHE A 69 3.45 4.58 10.02
C PHE A 69 3.14 4.40 11.52
N ILE A 70 3.94 3.61 12.24
CA ILE A 70 3.81 3.48 13.70
C ILE A 70 3.98 4.84 14.41
N LYS A 71 4.92 5.69 13.96
CA LYS A 71 5.08 7.05 14.50
C LYS A 71 3.86 7.91 14.23
N ILE A 72 3.23 7.79 13.06
CA ILE A 72 1.97 8.49 12.73
C ILE A 72 0.86 8.04 13.68
N LEU A 73 0.63 6.73 13.82
CA LEU A 73 -0.41 6.20 14.71
C LEU A 73 -0.24 6.64 16.17
N LYS A 74 1.00 6.75 16.65
CA LYS A 74 1.29 7.23 18.02
C LYS A 74 1.02 8.72 18.21
N LYS A 75 1.08 9.54 17.16
CA LYS A 75 0.78 10.98 17.21
C LYS A 75 -0.72 11.27 17.17
N VAL A 76 -1.53 10.32 16.68
CA VAL A 76 -2.98 10.44 16.56
C VAL A 76 -3.71 10.03 17.86
N LYS A 77 -2.96 9.74 18.94
CA LYS A 77 -3.52 9.49 20.27
C LYS A 77 -3.64 10.75 21.11
#